data_AF-X0KTG2-F1
#
_entry.id   AF-X0KTG2-F1
#
_cell.length_a   1.000
_cell.length_b   1.000
_cell.length_c   1.000
_cell.angle_alpha   90.00
_cell.angle_beta   90.00
_cell.angle_gamma   90.00
#
_symmetry.space_group_name_H-M   'P 1'
#
loop_
_entity.id
_entity.type
_entity.pdbx_description
1 polymer ?
#
loop_
_entity_poly.entity_id
_entity_poly.type
_entity_poly.pdbx_seq_one_letter_code
_entity_poly.pdbx_strand_id
1 'polypeptide(L)'
;MSCFPYPRDTDVESIRVPLIARIQYSITGQPDFSDFFKRAVDASHSLASAIQSWLFFGLASEALGRNIRHEEFAGADLDGPHPSIDLRIPEWYWRELKARWDDLDDSLTAAQFETKRTRLKKIYESAQIVVIYIDLLANSLDDNKLTEILLSIHMLLYLVAYVLDSNTLKVTQTTTSSASKLLKRRMVKNGWCEKRLNFLDASPMFYPAFYFLSSLKPPRINAEDHSSCGSDICLVTSKLSKPLHRTDGCLCEDIVVPVDRVYTIVASGGIPLVRITRSPLGKIELEVVPYTPSSRFIAISHVWGDQQFGSAQNCLPKCQVGYLEEVLSSLPTSMDDWGLREWVAYWRSSRPGEIAPPSRAYEYFWLDSFCIPQAVEHADLRSKAIESMNLIYAAASHTFVFDKGLQALDAGRRPASLTHGGRPTYYSPQDENLLDVVAYIYASNWMGRAWTLQEGILSGRIVFPLHGSLAYLKLLRPHYDGGSGDF
;
A
#
# COMPACT_ATOMS: atom_id res chain seq x y z
N MET A 1 -2.64 -0.39 -24.88
CA MET A 1 -1.96 -0.74 -23.62
C MET A 1 -1.27 0.52 -23.08
N SER A 2 -1.14 0.64 -21.77
CA SER A 2 -0.65 1.85 -21.10
C SER A 2 0.56 1.53 -20.20
N CYS A 3 1.42 2.51 -19.95
CA CYS A 3 2.64 2.35 -19.15
C CYS A 3 2.34 2.03 -17.69
N PHE A 4 1.36 2.74 -17.11
CA PHE A 4 1.01 2.58 -15.71
C PHE A 4 -0.14 1.58 -15.53
N PRO A 5 -0.02 0.63 -14.58
CA PRO A 5 -1.07 -0.34 -14.32
C PRO A 5 -2.32 0.35 -13.78
N TYR A 6 -3.45 -0.35 -13.88
CA TYR A 6 -4.72 0.08 -13.32
C TYR A 6 -5.32 -1.07 -12.49
N PRO A 7 -6.05 -0.78 -11.41
CA PRO A 7 -6.70 -1.84 -10.65
C PRO A 7 -7.61 -2.67 -11.53
N ARG A 8 -7.70 -3.98 -11.23
CA ARG A 8 -8.43 -4.93 -12.09
C ARG A 8 -9.91 -4.95 -11.78
N ASP A 9 -10.24 -4.95 -10.49
CA ASP A 9 -11.62 -5.03 -10.01
C ASP A 9 -12.10 -3.65 -9.53
N THR A 10 -12.11 -2.68 -10.45
CA THR A 10 -12.62 -1.32 -10.19
C THR A 10 -13.51 -0.84 -11.33
N ASP A 11 -14.60 -0.16 -10.98
CA ASP A 11 -15.48 0.59 -11.87
C ASP A 11 -15.14 2.10 -11.88
N VAL A 12 -14.08 2.51 -11.18
CA VAL A 12 -13.63 3.89 -11.19
C VAL A 12 -12.99 4.20 -12.54
N GLU A 13 -13.51 5.21 -13.25
CA GLU A 13 -13.01 5.58 -14.58
C GLU A 13 -11.62 6.22 -14.53
N SER A 14 -10.75 5.85 -15.48
CA SER A 14 -9.42 6.47 -15.63
C SER A 14 -9.53 7.97 -15.94
N ILE A 15 -8.70 8.80 -15.29
CA ILE A 15 -8.57 10.22 -15.60
C ILE A 15 -8.12 10.43 -17.06
N ARG A 16 -8.87 11.27 -17.79
CA ARG A 16 -8.59 11.71 -19.16
C ARG A 16 -8.24 13.19 -19.13
N VAL A 17 -6.99 13.52 -19.44
CA VAL A 17 -6.48 14.89 -19.38
C VAL A 17 -6.78 15.61 -20.69
N PRO A 18 -7.39 16.81 -20.69
CA PRO A 18 -7.73 17.50 -21.92
C PRO A 18 -6.48 17.86 -22.74
N LEU A 19 -6.51 17.60 -24.05
CA LEU A 19 -5.45 18.02 -24.97
C LEU A 19 -5.73 19.44 -25.45
N ILE A 20 -5.05 20.41 -24.85
CA ILE A 20 -5.22 21.85 -25.14
C ILE A 20 -3.93 22.53 -25.61
N ALA A 21 -2.82 21.80 -25.72
CA ALA A 21 -1.55 22.30 -26.22
C ALA A 21 -1.69 22.80 -27.67
N ARG A 22 -1.31 24.06 -27.91
CA ARG A 22 -1.44 24.72 -29.22
C ARG A 22 -0.11 24.97 -29.93
N ILE A 23 1.00 24.85 -29.23
CA ILE A 23 2.31 25.25 -29.72
C ILE A 23 3.19 24.02 -29.81
N GLN A 24 3.69 23.72 -31.00
CA GLN A 24 4.56 22.58 -31.24
C GLN A 24 5.99 22.86 -30.74
N TYR A 25 6.52 21.96 -29.93
CA TYR A 25 7.93 21.98 -29.55
C TYR A 25 8.81 21.46 -30.68
N SER A 26 10.02 22.02 -30.83
CA SER A 26 10.99 21.53 -31.80
C SER A 26 12.38 21.42 -31.18
N ILE A 27 12.95 20.20 -31.16
CA ILE A 27 14.31 19.91 -30.70
C ILE A 27 15.39 20.52 -31.61
N THR A 28 15.04 20.83 -32.87
CA THR A 28 15.98 21.35 -33.89
C THR A 28 15.83 22.84 -34.14
N GLY A 29 14.73 23.45 -33.70
CA GLY A 29 14.56 24.90 -33.77
C GLY A 29 15.55 25.55 -32.79
N GLN A 30 16.26 26.59 -33.21
CA GLN A 30 17.06 27.41 -32.29
C GLN A 30 16.14 28.25 -31.41
N PRO A 31 15.61 27.67 -30.34
CA PRO A 31 16.00 28.12 -28.99
C PRO A 31 15.98 27.02 -27.91
N ASP A 32 16.60 27.33 -26.77
CA ASP A 32 16.66 26.49 -25.57
C ASP A 32 15.27 26.12 -25.00
N PHE A 33 15.19 25.02 -24.26
CA PHE A 33 13.97 24.54 -23.59
C PHE A 33 13.30 25.64 -22.75
N SER A 34 14.09 26.46 -22.06
CA SER A 34 13.61 27.58 -21.23
C SER A 34 13.05 28.73 -22.07
N ASP A 35 13.63 28.99 -23.24
CA ASP A 35 13.17 30.05 -24.14
C ASP A 35 11.92 29.64 -24.92
N PHE A 36 11.73 28.34 -25.17
CA PHE A 36 10.46 27.82 -25.64
C PHE A 36 9.31 28.18 -24.68
N PHE A 37 9.50 28.02 -23.37
CA PHE A 37 8.48 28.34 -22.39
C PHE A 37 8.00 29.80 -22.49
N LYS A 38 8.93 30.76 -22.52
CA LYS A 38 8.60 32.18 -22.61
C LYS A 38 7.70 32.45 -23.82
N ARG A 39 8.11 31.96 -24.99
CA ARG A 39 7.32 32.09 -26.22
C ARG A 39 5.97 31.38 -26.13
N ALA A 40 5.93 30.22 -25.49
CA ALA A 40 4.70 29.46 -25.31
C ALA A 40 3.70 30.21 -24.42
N VAL A 41 4.17 30.87 -23.35
CA VAL A 41 3.35 31.74 -22.50
C VAL A 41 2.87 32.95 -23.30
N ASP A 42 3.76 33.63 -24.03
CA ASP A 42 3.41 34.84 -24.79
C ASP A 42 2.40 34.57 -25.91
N ALA A 43 2.50 33.42 -26.58
CA ALA A 43 1.64 33.05 -27.70
C ALA A 43 0.35 32.30 -27.28
N SER A 44 0.26 31.84 -26.03
CA SER A 44 -0.91 31.12 -25.53
C SER A 44 -1.86 32.05 -24.78
N HIS A 45 -3.16 31.94 -25.06
CA HIS A 45 -4.20 32.63 -24.28
C HIS A 45 -4.47 31.97 -22.91
N SER A 46 -3.79 30.86 -22.59
CA SER A 46 -3.96 30.11 -21.33
C SER A 46 -2.63 29.54 -20.83
N LEU A 47 -2.36 29.71 -19.53
CA LEU A 47 -1.20 29.11 -18.85
C LEU A 47 -1.19 27.58 -18.98
N ALA A 48 -2.34 26.93 -18.85
CA ALA A 48 -2.46 25.48 -18.95
C ALA A 48 -2.03 24.94 -20.33
N SER A 49 -2.38 25.64 -21.41
CA SER A 49 -1.93 25.31 -22.78
C SER A 49 -0.42 25.49 -22.96
N ALA A 50 0.16 26.57 -22.42
CA ALA A 50 1.60 26.82 -22.47
C ALA A 50 2.38 25.73 -21.70
N ILE A 51 1.89 25.38 -20.50
CA ILE A 51 2.47 24.36 -19.65
C ILE A 51 2.37 22.97 -20.28
N GLN A 52 1.23 22.59 -20.85
CA GLN A 52 1.12 21.32 -21.56
C GLN A 52 2.04 21.26 -22.78
N SER A 53 2.12 22.34 -23.57
CA SER A 53 3.00 22.41 -24.74
C SER A 53 4.48 22.26 -24.35
N TRP A 54 4.89 22.88 -23.25
CA TRP A 54 6.28 22.89 -22.81
C TRP A 54 6.67 21.68 -21.95
N LEU A 55 6.04 21.53 -20.78
CA LEU A 55 6.46 20.57 -19.76
C LEU A 55 6.01 19.14 -20.07
N PHE A 56 4.90 18.96 -20.80
CA PHE A 56 4.51 17.62 -21.28
C PHE A 56 5.18 17.32 -22.62
N PHE A 57 4.82 18.02 -23.69
CA PHE A 57 5.28 17.68 -25.04
C PHE A 57 6.75 18.02 -25.30
N GLY A 58 7.24 19.15 -24.78
CA GLY A 58 8.65 19.51 -24.90
C GLY A 58 9.56 18.54 -24.15
N LEU A 59 9.23 18.20 -22.90
CA LEU A 59 10.01 17.23 -22.12
C LEU A 59 10.00 15.84 -22.78
N ALA A 60 8.83 15.38 -23.23
CA ALA A 60 8.71 14.10 -23.92
C ALA A 60 9.57 14.08 -25.21
N SER A 61 9.56 15.17 -25.98
CA SER A 61 10.36 15.30 -27.21
C SER A 61 11.86 15.32 -26.93
N GLU A 62 12.32 16.04 -25.91
CA GLU A 62 13.73 16.05 -25.48
C GLU A 62 14.17 14.67 -24.99
N ALA A 63 13.32 13.96 -24.23
CA ALA A 63 13.61 12.63 -23.71
C ALA A 63 13.72 11.57 -24.82
N LEU A 64 12.83 11.62 -25.83
CA LEU A 64 12.91 10.78 -27.03
C LEU A 64 13.93 11.26 -28.06
N GLY A 65 14.46 12.47 -27.92
CA GLY A 65 15.32 13.12 -28.90
C GLY A 65 14.73 13.16 -30.32
N ARG A 66 13.40 13.25 -30.42
CA ARG A 66 12.65 13.52 -31.66
C ARG A 66 11.45 14.41 -31.34
N ASN A 67 10.95 15.13 -32.34
CA ASN A 67 9.70 15.87 -32.18
C ASN A 67 8.51 14.91 -32.11
N ILE A 68 7.63 15.15 -31.15
CA ILE A 68 6.37 14.40 -30.98
C ILE A 68 5.21 15.30 -31.42
N ARG A 69 4.34 14.76 -32.27
CA ARG A 69 3.07 15.41 -32.61
C ARG A 69 2.07 15.22 -31.46
N HIS A 70 1.23 16.21 -31.20
CA HIS A 70 0.31 16.18 -30.05
C HIS A 70 -0.69 15.01 -30.15
N GLU A 71 -1.06 14.64 -31.38
CA GLU A 71 -2.03 13.59 -31.69
C GLU A 71 -1.49 12.19 -31.38
N GLU A 72 -0.17 11.99 -31.25
CA GLU A 72 0.42 10.70 -30.85
C GLU A 72 0.03 10.28 -29.42
N PHE A 73 -0.35 11.26 -28.58
CA PHE A 73 -0.84 11.03 -27.22
C PHE A 73 -2.36 11.11 -27.10
N ALA A 74 -3.07 11.49 -28.16
CA ALA A 74 -4.52 11.48 -28.15
C ALA A 74 -5.02 10.03 -28.05
N GLY A 75 -5.97 9.78 -27.14
CA GLY A 75 -6.59 8.45 -27.06
C GLY A 75 -7.45 8.12 -28.29
N ALA A 76 -8.00 6.90 -28.30
CA ALA A 76 -8.79 6.36 -29.41
C ALA A 76 -10.04 7.18 -29.79
N ASP A 77 -10.44 8.15 -28.97
CA ASP A 77 -11.58 9.03 -29.19
C ASP A 77 -11.21 10.25 -30.05
N LEU A 78 -10.52 10.01 -31.17
CA LEU A 78 -10.11 11.05 -32.14
C LEU A 78 -11.32 11.73 -32.81
N ASP A 79 -12.46 11.03 -32.87
CA ASP A 79 -13.72 11.53 -33.43
C ASP A 79 -14.64 12.21 -32.39
N GLY A 80 -14.23 12.20 -31.11
CA GLY A 80 -14.91 12.94 -30.06
C GLY A 80 -14.68 14.46 -30.18
N PRO A 81 -15.61 15.30 -29.71
CA PRO A 81 -15.50 16.77 -29.84
C PRO A 81 -14.29 17.37 -29.10
N HIS A 82 -13.64 16.63 -28.19
CA HIS A 82 -12.53 17.09 -27.36
C HIS A 82 -11.43 16.02 -27.19
N PRO A 83 -10.27 16.15 -27.86
CA PRO A 83 -9.18 15.19 -27.70
C PRO A 83 -8.63 15.18 -26.27
N SER A 84 -8.21 14.01 -25.80
CA SER A 84 -7.69 13.81 -24.45
C SER A 84 -6.52 12.82 -24.40
N ILE A 85 -5.65 13.00 -23.41
CA ILE A 85 -4.52 12.14 -23.09
C ILE A 85 -4.91 11.18 -21.97
N ASP A 86 -4.60 9.89 -22.11
CA ASP A 86 -4.74 8.93 -21.01
C ASP A 86 -3.66 9.20 -19.95
N LEU A 87 -4.05 9.41 -18.69
CA LEU A 87 -3.09 9.69 -17.63
C LEU A 87 -2.09 8.54 -17.39
N ARG A 88 -2.45 7.31 -17.78
CA ARG A 88 -1.58 6.13 -17.68
C ARG A 88 -0.43 6.11 -18.69
N ILE A 89 -0.41 7.07 -19.62
CA ILE A 89 0.54 7.24 -20.71
C ILE A 89 0.53 6.04 -21.68
N PRO A 90 0.50 6.26 -23.01
CA PRO A 90 0.55 5.16 -23.96
C PRO A 90 1.84 4.33 -23.86
N GLU A 91 1.72 2.99 -23.88
CA GLU A 91 2.87 2.08 -23.75
C GLU A 91 3.96 2.30 -24.81
N TRP A 92 3.59 2.78 -26.02
CA TRP A 92 4.55 3.08 -27.07
C TRP A 92 5.62 4.08 -26.60
N TYR A 93 5.23 5.08 -25.79
CA TYR A 93 6.14 6.11 -25.31
C TYR A 93 7.24 5.50 -24.44
N TRP A 94 6.85 4.62 -23.51
CA TRP A 94 7.81 3.93 -22.65
C TRP A 94 8.75 3.01 -23.45
N ARG A 95 8.21 2.22 -24.38
CA ARG A 95 9.02 1.33 -25.21
C ARG A 95 10.04 2.09 -26.03
N GLU A 96 9.64 3.20 -26.64
CA GLU A 96 10.54 4.03 -27.45
C GLU A 96 11.57 4.76 -26.59
N LEU A 97 11.15 5.31 -25.45
CA LEU A 97 12.05 5.96 -24.49
C LEU A 97 13.12 4.99 -24.01
N LYS A 98 12.73 3.80 -23.56
CA LYS A 98 13.68 2.79 -23.10
C LYS A 98 14.62 2.34 -24.21
N ALA A 99 14.08 1.96 -25.37
CA ALA A 99 14.88 1.50 -26.50
C ALA A 99 15.93 2.52 -26.93
N ARG A 100 15.59 3.81 -26.93
CA ARG A 100 16.53 4.88 -27.24
C ARG A 100 17.67 4.95 -26.23
N TRP A 101 17.36 4.93 -24.94
CA TRP A 101 18.39 5.12 -23.90
C TRP A 101 19.27 3.89 -23.77
N ASP A 102 18.73 2.70 -24.01
CA ASP A 102 19.52 1.47 -24.16
C ASP A 102 20.46 1.57 -25.39
N ASP A 103 19.95 1.98 -26.57
CA ASP A 103 20.76 2.17 -27.78
C ASP A 103 21.87 3.23 -27.62
N LEU A 104 21.60 4.32 -26.89
CA LEU A 104 22.61 5.34 -26.59
C LEU A 104 23.70 4.81 -25.66
N ASP A 105 23.36 3.97 -24.68
CA ASP A 105 24.34 3.35 -23.77
C ASP A 105 25.21 2.32 -24.52
N ASP A 106 24.61 1.56 -25.42
CA ASP A 106 25.29 0.55 -26.24
C ASP A 106 26.19 1.18 -27.33
N SER A 107 25.76 2.29 -27.95
CA SER A 107 26.42 2.87 -29.13
C SER A 107 27.45 3.97 -28.83
N LEU A 108 27.35 4.64 -27.68
CA LEU A 108 28.21 5.77 -27.35
C LEU A 108 29.34 5.39 -26.39
N THR A 109 30.42 6.18 -26.38
CA THR A 109 31.38 6.11 -25.27
C THR A 109 30.72 6.60 -23.98
N ALA A 110 31.18 6.10 -22.83
CA ALA A 110 30.68 6.50 -21.51
C ALA A 110 30.62 8.02 -21.32
N ALA A 111 31.63 8.77 -21.81
CA ALA A 111 31.65 10.23 -21.72
C ALA A 111 30.58 10.92 -22.60
N GLN A 112 30.30 10.38 -23.78
CA GLN A 112 29.27 10.90 -24.67
C GLN A 112 27.86 10.58 -24.14
N PHE A 113 27.65 9.35 -23.66
CA PHE A 113 26.40 8.95 -23.00
C PHE A 113 26.12 9.84 -21.79
N GLU A 114 27.11 10.04 -20.91
CA GLU A 114 26.95 10.89 -19.74
C GLU A 114 26.69 12.36 -20.11
N THR A 115 27.26 12.86 -21.20
CA THR A 115 26.97 14.20 -21.72
C THR A 115 25.49 14.34 -22.13
N LYS A 116 24.95 13.33 -22.84
CA LYS A 116 23.52 13.30 -23.23
C LYS A 116 22.62 13.21 -22.00
N ARG A 117 22.97 12.34 -21.06
CA ARG A 117 22.28 12.13 -19.79
C ARG A 117 22.24 13.37 -18.92
N THR A 118 23.39 14.02 -18.71
CA THR A 118 23.49 15.28 -17.96
C THR A 118 22.66 16.39 -18.62
N ARG A 119 22.61 16.46 -19.96
CA ARG A 119 21.75 17.43 -20.67
C ARG A 119 20.27 17.17 -20.38
N LEU A 120 19.78 15.94 -20.51
CA LEU A 120 18.39 15.62 -20.19
C LEU A 120 18.09 15.85 -18.71
N LYS A 121 19.02 15.53 -17.81
CA LYS A 121 18.87 15.75 -16.37
C LYS A 121 18.63 17.22 -16.03
N LYS A 122 19.36 18.16 -16.66
CA LYS A 122 19.14 19.61 -16.49
C LYS A 122 17.73 20.04 -16.94
N ILE A 123 17.25 19.49 -18.05
CA ILE A 123 15.89 19.74 -18.56
C ILE A 123 14.85 19.19 -17.58
N TYR A 124 15.04 17.96 -17.13
CA TYR A 124 14.20 17.30 -16.12
C TYR A 124 14.13 18.11 -14.82
N GLU A 125 15.27 18.52 -14.26
CA GLU A 125 15.34 19.30 -13.02
C GLU A 125 14.64 20.65 -13.17
N SER A 126 14.84 21.33 -14.31
CA SER A 126 14.16 22.59 -14.63
C SER A 126 12.64 22.40 -14.74
N ALA A 127 12.19 21.36 -15.46
CA ALA A 127 10.79 21.01 -15.59
C ALA A 127 10.16 20.68 -14.23
N GLN A 128 10.85 19.89 -13.41
CA GLN A 128 10.40 19.49 -12.09
C GLN A 128 10.23 20.69 -11.13
N ILE A 129 11.21 21.59 -11.07
CA ILE A 129 11.12 22.81 -10.25
C ILE A 129 9.89 23.62 -10.65
N VAL A 130 9.65 23.79 -11.95
CA VAL A 130 8.53 24.59 -12.43
C VAL A 130 7.19 23.90 -12.20
N VAL A 131 7.08 22.59 -12.43
CA VAL A 131 5.87 21.84 -12.11
C VAL A 131 5.53 21.98 -10.63
N ILE A 132 6.49 21.80 -9.72
CA ILE A 132 6.26 21.94 -8.28
C ILE A 132 5.80 23.36 -7.94
N TYR A 133 6.45 24.38 -8.50
CA TYR A 133 6.08 25.78 -8.26
C TYR A 133 4.64 26.06 -8.71
N ILE A 134 4.26 25.63 -9.92
CA ILE A 134 2.93 25.85 -10.46
C ILE A 134 1.89 25.00 -9.73
N ASP A 135 2.21 23.78 -9.32
CA ASP A 135 1.32 22.92 -8.56
C ASP A 135 1.01 23.51 -7.16
N LEU A 136 1.98 24.19 -6.55
CA LEU A 136 1.75 24.96 -5.33
C LEU A 136 0.89 26.20 -5.57
N LEU A 137 1.07 26.92 -6.68
CA LEU A 137 0.23 28.06 -7.06
C LEU A 137 -1.19 27.65 -7.45
N ALA A 138 -1.35 26.53 -8.17
CA ALA A 138 -2.64 26.05 -8.66
C ALA A 138 -3.62 25.75 -7.52
N ASN A 139 -3.11 25.48 -6.32
CA ASN A 139 -3.92 25.38 -5.10
C ASN A 139 -4.82 26.59 -4.83
N SER A 140 -4.42 27.80 -5.22
CA SER A 140 -5.21 29.03 -5.04
C SER A 140 -6.08 29.37 -6.25
N LEU A 141 -5.80 28.78 -7.42
CA LEU A 141 -6.49 29.08 -8.68
C LEU A 141 -7.76 28.24 -8.88
N ASP A 142 -7.85 27.07 -8.23
CA ASP A 142 -8.94 26.08 -8.38
C ASP A 142 -9.23 25.71 -9.86
N ASP A 143 -8.18 25.70 -10.69
CA ASP A 143 -8.25 25.31 -12.09
C ASP A 143 -8.05 23.79 -12.24
N ASN A 144 -9.16 23.05 -12.25
CA ASN A 144 -9.15 21.59 -12.41
C ASN A 144 -8.41 21.13 -13.67
N LYS A 145 -8.47 21.87 -14.79
CA LYS A 145 -7.80 21.49 -16.04
C LYS A 145 -6.29 21.61 -15.89
N LEU A 146 -5.82 22.70 -15.30
CA LEU A 146 -4.40 22.89 -15.00
C LEU A 146 -3.89 21.80 -14.05
N THR A 147 -4.64 21.47 -12.99
CA THR A 147 -4.26 20.41 -12.05
C THR A 147 -4.16 19.02 -12.71
N GLU A 148 -5.09 18.66 -13.59
CA GLU A 148 -5.02 17.42 -14.37
C GLU A 148 -3.79 17.38 -15.29
N ILE A 149 -3.46 18.51 -15.94
CA ILE A 149 -2.27 18.65 -16.77
C ILE A 149 -1.00 18.49 -15.93
N LEU A 150 -0.90 19.16 -14.78
CA LEU A 150 0.24 19.03 -13.86
C LEU A 150 0.42 17.59 -13.38
N LEU A 151 -0.68 16.90 -13.06
CA LEU A 151 -0.65 15.48 -12.72
C LEU A 151 -0.10 14.64 -13.89
N SER A 152 -0.51 14.89 -15.13
CA SER A 152 0.06 14.18 -16.31
C SER A 152 1.55 14.40 -16.50
N ILE A 153 2.04 15.61 -16.20
CA ILE A 153 3.45 15.93 -16.27
C ILE A 153 4.21 15.21 -15.16
N HIS A 154 3.66 15.12 -13.95
CA HIS A 154 4.25 14.31 -12.88
C HIS A 154 4.37 12.82 -13.26
N MET A 155 3.36 12.27 -13.93
CA MET A 155 3.40 10.90 -14.45
C MET A 155 4.50 10.74 -15.53
N LEU A 156 4.65 11.73 -16.42
CA LEU A 156 5.69 11.75 -17.45
C LEU A 156 7.10 11.86 -16.85
N LEU A 157 7.28 12.77 -15.88
CA LEU A 157 8.53 12.96 -15.15
C LEU A 157 9.00 11.65 -14.50
N TYR A 158 8.08 10.84 -13.95
CA TYR A 158 8.43 9.53 -13.39
C TYR A 158 9.07 8.60 -14.44
N LEU A 159 8.52 8.54 -15.66
CA LEU A 159 9.10 7.72 -16.74
C LEU A 159 10.46 8.26 -17.21
N VAL A 160 10.61 9.58 -17.29
CA VAL A 160 11.88 10.22 -17.67
C VAL A 160 12.95 10.01 -16.59
N ALA A 161 12.60 10.13 -15.32
CA ALA A 161 13.51 9.89 -14.20
C ALA A 161 14.09 8.48 -14.20
N TYR A 162 13.30 7.49 -14.64
CA TYR A 162 13.73 6.09 -14.72
C TYR A 162 14.95 5.90 -15.63
N VAL A 163 14.98 6.55 -16.80
CA VAL A 163 16.12 6.44 -17.74
C VAL A 163 17.32 7.33 -17.36
N LEU A 164 17.15 8.23 -16.39
CA LEU A 164 18.22 9.08 -15.86
C LEU A 164 19.02 8.36 -14.77
N ASP A 165 18.45 8.10 -13.60
CA ASP A 165 19.04 7.23 -12.57
C ASP A 165 18.10 6.94 -11.41
N SER A 166 18.44 5.90 -10.65
CA SER A 166 17.80 5.54 -9.39
C SER A 166 17.80 6.67 -8.34
N ASN A 167 18.77 7.59 -8.36
CA ASN A 167 18.78 8.74 -7.44
C ASN A 167 17.78 9.82 -7.86
N THR A 168 17.50 9.96 -9.16
CA THR A 168 16.53 10.90 -9.73
C THR A 168 15.10 10.45 -9.45
N LEU A 169 14.87 9.14 -9.25
CA LEU A 169 13.61 8.60 -8.76
C LEU A 169 13.36 8.92 -7.27
N LYS A 170 14.34 9.38 -6.48
CA LYS A 170 14.14 9.68 -5.05
C LYS A 170 13.34 10.96 -4.79
N VAL A 171 12.86 11.64 -5.83
CA VAL A 171 12.15 12.92 -5.65
C VAL A 171 10.80 12.68 -5.00
N THR A 172 10.72 13.15 -3.76
CA THR A 172 9.57 13.10 -2.86
C THR A 172 8.46 14.03 -3.33
N GLN A 173 7.23 13.54 -3.27
CA GLN A 173 6.02 14.36 -3.38
C GLN A 173 5.96 15.41 -2.26
N THR A 174 5.38 16.57 -2.58
CA THR A 174 4.85 17.48 -1.57
C THR A 174 3.37 17.14 -1.35
N THR A 175 2.99 16.78 -0.12
CA THR A 175 1.61 16.40 0.23
C THR A 175 0.63 17.57 0.10
N THR A 176 1.13 18.79 -0.06
CA THR A 176 0.38 20.03 -0.20
C THR A 176 0.04 20.41 -1.65
N SER A 177 0.48 19.62 -2.62
CA SER A 177 0.33 19.95 -4.05
C SER A 177 -1.12 19.83 -4.54
N SER A 178 -1.49 20.58 -5.59
CA SER A 178 -2.86 20.53 -6.16
C SER A 178 -3.15 19.15 -6.78
N ALA A 179 -2.16 18.53 -7.43
CA ALA A 179 -2.28 17.17 -7.97
C ALA A 179 -2.53 16.13 -6.86
N SER A 180 -1.84 16.23 -5.73
CA SER A 180 -2.07 15.36 -4.57
C SER A 180 -3.48 15.54 -3.99
N LYS A 181 -3.96 16.79 -3.90
CA LYS A 181 -5.33 17.10 -3.48
C LYS A 181 -6.38 16.56 -4.45
N LEU A 182 -6.14 16.63 -5.76
CA LEU A 182 -7.02 16.05 -6.77
C LEU A 182 -7.20 14.54 -6.54
N LEU A 183 -6.11 13.81 -6.33
CA LEU A 183 -6.14 12.37 -6.06
C LEU A 183 -6.83 12.04 -4.72
N LYS A 184 -6.57 12.83 -3.66
CA LYS A 184 -7.26 12.67 -2.36
C LYS A 184 -8.76 12.94 -2.48
N ARG A 185 -9.17 14.02 -3.16
CA ARG A 185 -10.60 14.33 -3.44
C ARG A 185 -11.27 13.21 -4.23
N ARG A 186 -10.56 12.64 -5.20
CA ARG A 186 -11.03 11.49 -5.98
C ARG A 186 -11.25 10.26 -5.11
N MET A 187 -10.34 9.96 -4.17
CA MET A 187 -10.54 8.89 -3.19
C MET A 187 -11.79 9.12 -2.34
N VAL A 188 -11.96 10.32 -1.77
CA VAL A 188 -13.15 10.66 -0.96
C VAL A 188 -14.43 10.50 -1.78
N LYS A 189 -14.45 10.98 -3.04
CA LYS A 189 -15.57 10.79 -3.97
C LYS A 189 -15.89 9.31 -4.22
N ASN A 190 -14.88 8.43 -4.17
CA ASN A 190 -15.02 6.99 -4.33
C ASN A 190 -15.34 6.24 -3.02
N GLY A 191 -15.74 6.96 -1.96
CA GLY A 191 -16.23 6.39 -0.70
C GLY A 191 -15.17 6.21 0.39
N TRP A 192 -13.92 6.61 0.15
CA TRP A 192 -12.87 6.55 1.18
C TRP A 192 -13.11 7.59 2.28
N CYS A 193 -12.85 7.21 3.53
CA CYS A 193 -12.94 8.12 4.67
C CYS A 193 -11.82 9.16 4.67
N GLU A 194 -12.16 10.45 4.66
CA GLU A 194 -11.18 11.54 4.66
C GLU A 194 -10.19 11.45 5.84
N LYS A 195 -10.67 11.28 7.07
CA LYS A 195 -9.82 11.05 8.25
C LYS A 195 -8.81 9.91 8.06
N ARG A 196 -9.27 8.78 7.50
CA ARG A 196 -8.41 7.60 7.33
C ARG A 196 -7.35 7.84 6.26
N LEU A 197 -7.57 8.76 5.33
CA LEU A 197 -6.59 9.14 4.30
C LEU A 197 -5.48 10.08 4.81
N ASN A 198 -5.51 10.54 6.06
CA ASN A 198 -4.46 11.42 6.59
C ASN A 198 -3.06 10.77 6.61
N PHE A 199 -2.97 9.42 6.57
CA PHE A 199 -1.67 8.75 6.43
C PHE A 199 -0.96 9.11 5.13
N LEU A 200 -1.69 9.47 4.07
CA LEU A 200 -1.14 9.94 2.80
C LEU A 200 -0.36 11.25 2.97
N ASP A 201 -0.73 12.06 3.97
CA ASP A 201 -0.03 13.31 4.28
C ASP A 201 1.31 13.06 5.03
N ALA A 202 1.46 11.87 5.62
CA ALA A 202 2.65 11.46 6.37
C ALA A 202 3.55 10.46 5.61
N SER A 203 3.03 9.82 4.56
CA SER A 203 3.75 8.83 3.76
C SER A 203 3.82 9.28 2.30
N PRO A 204 4.90 9.97 1.88
CA PRO A 204 5.04 10.39 0.50
C PRO A 204 5.17 9.17 -0.41
N MET A 205 4.49 9.21 -1.55
CA MET A 205 4.56 8.15 -2.55
C MET A 205 4.92 8.73 -3.92
N PHE A 206 4.97 7.90 -4.96
CA PHE A 206 5.09 8.39 -6.33
C PHE A 206 3.70 8.64 -6.91
N TYR A 207 3.58 9.60 -7.84
CA TYR A 207 2.27 9.90 -8.45
C TYR A 207 1.64 8.71 -9.16
N PRO A 208 2.39 7.82 -9.84
CA PRO A 208 1.83 6.58 -10.35
C PRO A 208 1.20 5.69 -9.28
N ALA A 209 1.86 5.54 -8.12
CA ALA A 209 1.33 4.75 -7.00
C ALA A 209 0.10 5.42 -6.38
N PHE A 210 0.12 6.75 -6.20
CA PHE A 210 -1.03 7.49 -5.68
C PHE A 210 -2.22 7.42 -6.64
N TYR A 211 -1.96 7.56 -7.93
CA TYR A 211 -3.01 7.45 -8.94
C TYR A 211 -3.64 6.06 -8.97
N PHE A 212 -2.82 5.00 -8.88
CA PHE A 212 -3.30 3.63 -8.74
C PHE A 212 -4.19 3.47 -7.50
N LEU A 213 -3.72 3.91 -6.34
CA LEU A 213 -4.47 3.87 -5.10
C LEU A 213 -5.78 4.66 -5.17
N SER A 214 -5.75 5.84 -5.81
CA SER A 214 -6.94 6.69 -6.00
C SER A 214 -8.01 6.08 -6.92
N SER A 215 -7.64 5.02 -7.64
CA SER A 215 -8.50 4.29 -8.56
C SER A 215 -9.12 3.04 -7.93
N LEU A 216 -8.84 2.78 -6.65
CA LEU A 216 -9.51 1.75 -5.86
C LEU A 216 -10.74 2.32 -5.11
N LYS A 217 -11.65 1.43 -4.75
CA LYS A 217 -12.73 1.69 -3.79
C LYS A 217 -12.37 1.05 -2.44
N PRO A 218 -12.84 1.58 -1.31
CA PRO A 218 -12.53 0.97 -0.02
C PRO A 218 -13.12 -0.45 0.05
N PRO A 219 -12.40 -1.44 0.64
CA PRO A 219 -12.85 -2.84 0.69
C PRO A 219 -14.23 -3.05 1.33
N ARG A 220 -14.65 -2.10 2.18
CA ARG A 220 -15.89 -2.15 2.96
C ARG A 220 -16.93 -1.12 2.51
N ILE A 221 -16.87 -0.66 1.26
CA ILE A 221 -17.78 0.36 0.73
C ILE A 221 -19.28 0.03 0.93
N ASN A 222 -19.65 -1.24 0.89
CA ASN A 222 -21.04 -1.68 1.09
C ASN A 222 -21.45 -1.83 2.56
N ALA A 223 -20.47 -1.83 3.48
CA ALA A 223 -20.68 -2.07 4.91
C ALA A 223 -20.46 -0.81 5.78
N GLU A 224 -19.71 0.17 5.28
CA GLU A 224 -19.44 1.43 5.96
C GLU A 224 -19.77 2.62 5.06
N ASP A 225 -20.56 3.57 5.57
CA ASP A 225 -20.78 4.87 4.92
C ASP A 225 -19.91 5.95 5.59
N HIS A 226 -18.91 6.43 4.84
CA HIS A 226 -17.99 7.48 5.29
C HIS A 226 -18.31 8.87 4.74
N SER A 227 -19.45 9.05 4.06
CA SER A 227 -19.85 10.34 3.46
C SER A 227 -19.94 11.50 4.46
N SER A 228 -20.21 11.19 5.73
CA SER A 228 -20.34 12.16 6.83
C SER A 228 -19.04 12.35 7.63
N CYS A 229 -17.95 11.64 7.29
CA CYS A 229 -16.66 11.80 7.98
C CYS A 229 -15.93 13.04 7.48
N GLY A 230 -15.23 13.73 8.38
CA GLY A 230 -14.35 14.86 8.03
C GLY A 230 -12.87 14.49 8.12
N SER A 231 -11.99 15.47 7.93
CA SER A 231 -10.53 15.32 8.05
C SER A 231 -10.05 14.95 9.44
N ASP A 232 -10.79 15.34 10.49
CA ASP A 232 -10.35 15.20 11.88
C ASP A 232 -10.97 14.01 12.62
N ILE A 233 -12.13 13.52 12.15
CA ILE A 233 -12.87 12.45 12.81
C ILE A 233 -13.51 11.49 11.81
N CYS A 234 -13.37 10.19 12.09
CA CYS A 234 -14.13 9.13 11.43
C CYS A 234 -15.32 8.76 12.32
N LEU A 235 -16.54 9.06 11.85
CA LEU A 235 -17.76 8.83 12.62
C LEU A 235 -18.14 7.34 12.71
N VAL A 236 -17.77 6.54 11.70
CA VAL A 236 -18.05 5.09 11.64
C VAL A 236 -17.28 4.31 12.72
N THR A 237 -16.11 4.78 13.12
CA THR A 237 -15.20 4.05 14.02
C THR A 237 -15.28 4.54 15.48
N SER A 238 -16.18 5.49 15.76
CA SER A 238 -16.13 6.33 16.98
C SER A 238 -16.61 5.68 18.28
N LYS A 239 -16.97 4.38 18.28
CA LYS A 239 -17.45 3.70 19.50
C LYS A 239 -16.65 2.44 19.78
N LEU A 240 -15.79 2.49 20.79
CA LEU A 240 -15.29 1.29 21.47
C LEU A 240 -16.50 0.57 22.06
N SER A 241 -16.77 -0.64 21.59
CA SER A 241 -17.95 -1.43 21.95
C SER A 241 -17.55 -2.89 22.11
N LYS A 242 -18.48 -3.71 22.60
CA LYS A 242 -18.28 -5.16 22.77
C LYS A 242 -17.78 -5.79 21.47
N PRO A 243 -16.90 -6.80 21.54
CA PRO A 243 -16.45 -7.51 20.35
C PRO A 243 -17.64 -8.13 19.63
N LEU A 244 -17.65 -7.97 18.30
CA LEU A 244 -18.68 -8.55 17.44
C LEU A 244 -18.44 -10.05 17.27
N HIS A 245 -19.53 -10.80 17.16
CA HIS A 245 -19.47 -12.18 16.67
C HIS A 245 -19.01 -12.21 15.21
N ARG A 246 -18.56 -13.38 14.75
CA ARG A 246 -18.03 -13.57 13.39
C ARG A 246 -19.12 -13.47 12.33
N THR A 247 -20.33 -13.92 12.66
CA THR A 247 -21.49 -13.94 11.77
C THR A 247 -22.68 -13.27 12.45
N ASP A 248 -23.47 -12.54 11.66
CA ASP A 248 -24.71 -11.94 12.13
C ASP A 248 -25.67 -13.02 12.65
N GLY A 249 -26.28 -12.77 13.82
CA GLY A 249 -27.19 -13.71 14.48
C GLY A 249 -26.52 -14.82 15.31
N CYS A 250 -25.19 -14.86 15.40
CA CYS A 250 -24.52 -15.77 16.33
C CYS A 250 -24.73 -15.32 17.79
N LEU A 251 -25.13 -16.25 18.66
CA LEU A 251 -25.42 -16.02 20.08
C LEU A 251 -24.53 -16.87 21.02
N CYS A 252 -23.33 -17.22 20.59
CA CYS A 252 -22.44 -18.07 21.38
C CYS A 252 -21.98 -17.37 22.68
N GLU A 253 -21.62 -18.14 23.70
CA GLU A 253 -21.08 -17.56 24.93
C GLU A 253 -19.74 -16.83 24.73
N ASP A 254 -19.46 -15.86 25.60
CA ASP A 254 -18.15 -15.23 25.72
C ASP A 254 -17.20 -16.13 26.52
N ILE A 255 -15.93 -16.17 26.10
CA ILE A 255 -14.84 -16.85 26.79
C ILE A 255 -14.00 -15.79 27.49
N VAL A 256 -13.93 -15.90 28.81
CA VAL A 256 -13.26 -14.93 29.69
C VAL A 256 -11.76 -15.22 29.76
N VAL A 257 -10.96 -14.15 29.78
CA VAL A 257 -9.52 -14.21 30.02
C VAL A 257 -9.26 -14.12 31.54
N PRO A 258 -8.41 -14.99 32.10
CA PRO A 258 -7.94 -14.87 33.49
C PRO A 258 -7.10 -13.60 33.77
N VAL A 259 -7.76 -12.44 33.91
CA VAL A 259 -7.12 -11.12 34.04
C VAL A 259 -6.21 -10.99 35.26
N ASP A 260 -6.56 -11.61 36.38
CA ASP A 260 -5.73 -11.57 37.59
C ASP A 260 -4.34 -12.18 37.34
N ARG A 261 -4.29 -13.19 36.46
CA ARG A 261 -3.03 -13.82 36.04
C ARG A 261 -2.21 -12.89 35.15
N VAL A 262 -2.86 -12.14 34.25
CA VAL A 262 -2.22 -11.08 33.45
C VAL A 262 -1.58 -10.05 34.38
N TYR A 263 -2.34 -9.54 35.36
CA TYR A 263 -1.84 -8.56 36.32
C TYR A 263 -0.65 -9.07 37.11
N THR A 264 -0.71 -10.31 37.59
CA THR A 264 0.40 -10.93 38.32
C THR A 264 1.68 -10.99 37.49
N ILE A 265 1.59 -11.40 36.22
CA ILE A 265 2.74 -11.52 35.32
C ILE A 265 3.32 -10.15 35.02
N VAL A 266 2.49 -9.17 34.65
CA VAL A 266 2.93 -7.81 34.34
C VAL A 266 3.55 -7.12 35.56
N ALA A 267 2.98 -7.30 36.75
CA ALA A 267 3.53 -6.75 38.00
C ALA A 267 4.95 -7.26 38.29
N SER A 268 5.25 -8.50 37.91
CA SER A 268 6.59 -9.09 38.01
C SER A 268 7.55 -8.68 36.89
N GLY A 269 7.13 -7.84 35.95
CA GLY A 269 7.91 -7.43 34.77
C GLY A 269 7.94 -8.46 33.64
N GLY A 270 7.06 -9.47 33.69
CA GLY A 270 6.95 -10.50 32.67
C GLY A 270 5.98 -10.13 31.53
N ILE A 271 6.06 -10.87 30.43
CA ILE A 271 5.14 -10.75 29.29
C ILE A 271 4.09 -11.87 29.39
N PRO A 272 2.79 -11.57 29.51
CA PRO A 272 1.74 -12.58 29.51
C PRO A 272 1.46 -13.07 28.08
N LEU A 273 1.34 -14.38 27.93
CA LEU A 273 0.91 -15.07 26.72
C LEU A 273 -0.38 -15.83 26.98
N VAL A 274 -1.17 -16.06 25.94
CA VAL A 274 -2.44 -16.78 26.00
C VAL A 274 -2.35 -18.04 25.17
N ARG A 275 -2.91 -19.16 25.66
CA ARG A 275 -3.17 -20.36 24.87
C ARG A 275 -4.62 -20.79 24.95
N ILE A 276 -5.11 -21.41 23.88
CA ILE A 276 -6.45 -21.97 23.81
C ILE A 276 -6.39 -23.41 24.34
N THR A 277 -7.12 -23.70 25.41
CA THR A 277 -7.19 -25.03 26.01
C THR A 277 -8.61 -25.57 25.96
N ARG A 278 -8.77 -26.86 26.27
CA ARG A 278 -10.07 -27.49 26.43
C ARG A 278 -10.14 -28.13 27.81
N SER A 279 -11.18 -27.81 28.55
CA SER A 279 -11.48 -28.48 29.81
C SER A 279 -11.72 -29.98 29.58
N PRO A 280 -11.68 -30.82 30.64
CA PRO A 280 -12.02 -32.24 30.54
C PRO A 280 -13.41 -32.51 29.95
N LEU A 281 -14.33 -31.54 30.05
CA LEU A 281 -15.68 -31.58 29.49
C LEU A 281 -15.76 -31.09 28.03
N GLY A 282 -14.61 -30.77 27.41
CA GLY A 282 -14.52 -30.29 26.03
C GLY A 282 -14.84 -28.81 25.82
N LYS A 283 -15.07 -28.05 26.91
CA LYS A 283 -15.31 -26.59 26.83
C LYS A 283 -14.01 -25.85 26.51
N ILE A 284 -14.05 -24.94 25.53
CA ILE A 284 -12.92 -24.08 25.17
C ILE A 284 -12.68 -23.06 26.29
N GLU A 285 -11.42 -22.92 26.70
CA GLU A 285 -10.96 -22.00 27.74
C GLU A 285 -9.69 -21.28 27.29
N LEU A 286 -9.41 -20.13 27.91
CA LEU A 286 -8.19 -19.36 27.68
C LEU A 286 -7.31 -19.44 28.93
N GLU A 287 -6.07 -19.87 28.75
CA GLU A 287 -5.07 -19.92 29.82
C GLU A 287 -4.01 -18.86 29.60
N VAL A 288 -3.60 -18.18 30.68
CA VAL A 288 -2.56 -17.14 30.65
C VAL A 288 -1.29 -17.66 31.32
N VAL A 289 -0.18 -17.64 30.58
CA VAL A 289 1.14 -18.11 31.04
C VAL A 289 2.20 -17.02 30.84
N PRO A 290 3.26 -16.97 31.67
CA PRO A 290 4.37 -16.05 31.43
C PRO A 290 5.22 -16.51 30.24
N TYR A 291 5.69 -15.56 29.44
CA TYR A 291 6.70 -15.79 28.41
C TYR A 291 7.99 -16.35 29.02
N THR A 292 8.58 -17.32 28.32
CA THR A 292 9.92 -17.83 28.55
C THR A 292 10.73 -17.78 27.25
N PRO A 293 12.06 -17.80 27.27
CA PRO A 293 12.87 -17.84 26.04
C PRO A 293 12.60 -19.03 25.12
N SER A 294 11.98 -20.11 25.62
CA SER A 294 11.55 -21.26 24.82
C SER A 294 10.13 -21.13 24.25
N SER A 295 9.39 -20.10 24.65
CA SER A 295 8.01 -19.85 24.20
C SER A 295 7.99 -19.33 22.77
N ARG A 296 7.49 -20.15 21.84
CA ARG A 296 7.17 -19.69 20.48
C ARG A 296 5.73 -19.21 20.44
N PHE A 297 5.52 -17.95 20.09
CA PHE A 297 4.19 -17.34 20.09
C PHE A 297 3.96 -16.45 18.88
N ILE A 298 2.68 -16.16 18.62
CA ILE A 298 2.22 -15.24 17.56
C ILE A 298 1.70 -13.97 18.20
N ALA A 299 2.17 -12.81 17.75
CA ALA A 299 1.57 -11.54 18.12
C ALA A 299 0.35 -11.26 17.22
N ILE A 300 -0.76 -10.84 17.82
CA ILE A 300 -1.97 -10.44 17.12
C ILE A 300 -2.08 -8.93 17.20
N SER A 301 -1.86 -8.27 16.06
CA SER A 301 -2.23 -6.88 15.85
C SER A 301 -3.64 -6.83 15.27
N HIS A 302 -4.49 -5.94 15.79
CA HIS A 302 -5.86 -5.81 15.29
C HIS A 302 -6.33 -4.37 15.30
N VAL A 303 -7.18 -4.01 14.33
CA VAL A 303 -7.80 -2.69 14.27
C VAL A 303 -8.91 -2.61 15.31
N TRP A 304 -8.70 -1.84 16.39
CA TRP A 304 -9.66 -1.73 17.51
C TRP A 304 -11.06 -1.32 17.04
N GLY A 305 -11.11 -0.39 16.09
CA GLY A 305 -12.33 0.10 15.47
C GLY A 305 -13.19 -0.94 14.77
N ASP A 306 -12.59 -2.07 14.37
CA ASP A 306 -13.29 -3.17 13.72
C ASP A 306 -14.07 -4.05 14.71
N GLN A 307 -13.87 -3.85 16.02
CA GLN A 307 -14.54 -4.58 17.09
C GLN A 307 -14.42 -6.11 16.94
N GLN A 308 -13.31 -6.61 16.38
CA GLN A 308 -13.11 -8.05 16.22
C GLN A 308 -12.53 -8.67 17.50
N PHE A 309 -11.50 -8.04 18.08
CA PHE A 309 -10.79 -8.54 19.25
C PHE A 309 -10.71 -7.58 20.43
N GLY A 310 -11.27 -6.37 20.31
CA GLY A 310 -11.32 -5.39 21.40
C GLY A 310 -12.43 -5.72 22.40
N SER A 311 -12.13 -5.75 23.70
CA SER A 311 -13.13 -5.99 24.74
C SER A 311 -12.85 -5.18 26.00
N ALA A 312 -13.81 -4.35 26.40
CA ALA A 312 -13.82 -3.71 27.72
C ALA A 312 -14.07 -4.72 28.87
N GLN A 313 -14.43 -5.97 28.54
CA GLN A 313 -14.82 -7.01 29.49
C GLN A 313 -13.82 -8.18 29.53
N ASN A 314 -12.63 -8.02 28.95
CA ASN A 314 -11.55 -9.04 28.93
C ASN A 314 -12.06 -10.43 28.52
N CYS A 315 -12.91 -10.47 27.51
CA CYS A 315 -13.49 -11.70 26.96
C CYS A 315 -13.68 -11.59 25.45
N LEU A 316 -13.80 -12.74 24.80
CA LEU A 316 -14.06 -12.85 23.37
C LEU A 316 -15.20 -13.84 23.10
N PRO A 317 -16.08 -13.59 22.11
CA PRO A 317 -17.06 -14.56 21.67
C PRO A 317 -16.40 -15.87 21.25
N LYS A 318 -16.96 -17.01 21.65
CA LYS A 318 -16.44 -18.35 21.30
C LYS A 318 -16.19 -18.54 19.80
N CYS A 319 -17.01 -17.94 18.94
CA CYS A 319 -16.81 -18.00 17.48
C CYS A 319 -15.51 -17.28 17.04
N GLN A 320 -15.10 -16.20 17.71
CA GLN A 320 -13.85 -15.50 17.43
C GLN A 320 -12.65 -16.29 17.96
N VAL A 321 -12.77 -16.91 19.14
CA VAL A 321 -11.72 -17.80 19.68
C VAL A 321 -11.52 -19.02 18.77
N GLY A 322 -12.61 -19.62 18.27
CA GLY A 322 -12.52 -20.72 17.30
C GLY A 322 -11.87 -20.30 15.98
N TYR A 323 -12.14 -19.07 15.52
CA TYR A 323 -11.45 -18.52 14.35
C TYR A 323 -9.95 -18.31 14.60
N LEU A 324 -9.56 -17.78 15.76
CA LEU A 324 -8.16 -17.68 16.14
C LEU A 324 -7.51 -19.08 16.16
N GLU A 325 -8.15 -20.08 16.75
CA GLU A 325 -7.65 -21.46 16.76
C GLU A 325 -7.42 -21.99 15.33
N GLU A 326 -8.38 -21.76 14.42
CA GLU A 326 -8.30 -22.14 13.00
C GLU A 326 -7.13 -21.46 12.28
N VAL A 327 -6.99 -20.14 12.43
CA VAL A 327 -5.92 -19.35 11.79
C VAL A 327 -4.55 -19.74 12.34
N LEU A 328 -4.40 -19.85 13.66
CA LEU A 328 -3.13 -20.21 14.30
C LEU A 328 -2.72 -21.65 13.93
N SER A 329 -3.68 -22.58 13.84
CA SER A 329 -3.43 -23.97 13.43
C SER A 329 -3.09 -24.11 11.95
N SER A 330 -3.49 -23.15 11.12
CA SER A 330 -3.23 -23.15 9.68
C SER A 330 -1.77 -22.86 9.32
N LEU A 331 -0.95 -22.47 10.30
CA LEU A 331 0.42 -22.03 10.06
C LEU A 331 1.44 -23.17 9.88
N PRO A 332 2.46 -22.97 9.03
CA PRO A 332 3.58 -23.91 8.92
C PRO A 332 4.49 -23.84 10.17
N THR A 333 5.09 -24.98 10.55
CA THR A 333 6.02 -25.16 11.69
C THR A 333 7.31 -24.33 11.57
N SER A 334 7.73 -24.10 10.33
CA SER A 334 8.97 -23.46 9.92
C SER A 334 8.69 -22.69 8.63
N MET A 335 9.14 -21.45 8.57
CA MET A 335 9.35 -20.78 7.27
C MET A 335 10.85 -20.67 6.94
N ASP A 336 11.72 -21.31 7.72
CA ASP A 336 13.16 -21.36 7.42
C ASP A 336 13.42 -22.24 6.19
N ASP A 337 12.44 -23.08 5.82
CA ASP A 337 12.37 -23.86 4.58
C ASP A 337 11.92 -23.02 3.37
N TRP A 338 11.77 -21.70 3.50
CA TRP A 338 11.52 -20.77 2.39
C TRP A 338 12.75 -19.87 2.19
N GLY A 339 13.90 -20.51 2.06
CA GLY A 339 15.15 -19.86 1.67
C GLY A 339 15.23 -19.62 0.16
N LEU A 340 16.34 -19.01 -0.28
CA LEU A 340 16.67 -18.82 -1.70
C LEU A 340 16.66 -20.16 -2.48
N ARG A 341 16.95 -21.28 -1.79
CA ARG A 341 17.03 -22.63 -2.35
C ARG A 341 15.67 -23.18 -2.78
N GLU A 342 14.63 -23.04 -1.97
CA GLU A 342 13.27 -23.45 -2.32
C GLU A 342 12.61 -22.48 -3.29
N TRP A 343 12.99 -21.19 -3.28
CA TRP A 343 12.57 -20.23 -4.31
C TRP A 343 13.08 -20.65 -5.71
N VAL A 344 14.35 -21.05 -5.81
CA VAL A 344 14.95 -21.61 -7.04
C VAL A 344 14.34 -22.97 -7.41
N ALA A 345 13.99 -23.81 -6.44
CA ALA A 345 13.32 -25.08 -6.69
C ALA A 345 11.86 -24.89 -7.18
N TYR A 346 11.12 -23.93 -6.60
CA TYR A 346 9.79 -23.50 -7.02
C TYR A 346 9.82 -22.98 -8.46
N TRP A 347 10.80 -22.13 -8.79
CA TRP A 347 11.01 -21.57 -10.14
C TRP A 347 11.28 -22.64 -11.21
N ARG A 348 11.86 -23.78 -10.82
CA ARG A 348 12.19 -24.91 -11.72
C ARG A 348 11.16 -26.05 -11.68
N SER A 349 10.16 -26.00 -10.81
CA SER A 349 9.19 -27.08 -10.65
C SER A 349 7.91 -26.84 -11.46
N SER A 350 7.41 -27.87 -12.12
CA SER A 350 6.10 -27.83 -12.81
C SER A 350 4.90 -27.98 -11.85
N ARG A 351 5.11 -27.95 -10.53
CA ARG A 351 4.08 -28.09 -9.48
C ARG A 351 4.44 -27.25 -8.23
N PRO A 352 4.08 -25.97 -8.21
CA PRO A 352 4.33 -25.10 -7.06
C PRO A 352 3.25 -25.28 -5.98
N GLY A 353 3.61 -25.48 -4.70
CA GLY A 353 2.66 -25.35 -3.57
C GLY A 353 2.63 -26.41 -2.47
N GLU A 354 3.58 -27.33 -2.37
CA GLU A 354 3.60 -28.29 -1.24
C GLU A 354 4.37 -27.73 -0.04
N ILE A 355 3.75 -26.81 0.71
CA ILE A 355 4.21 -26.42 2.04
C ILE A 355 3.92 -27.56 3.03
N ALA A 356 4.82 -27.75 4.00
CA ALA A 356 4.64 -28.67 5.12
C ALA A 356 3.23 -28.51 5.75
N PRO A 357 2.60 -29.62 6.19
CA PRO A 357 1.23 -29.57 6.68
C PRO A 357 1.05 -28.57 7.83
N PRO A 358 -0.15 -27.98 7.96
CA PRO A 358 -0.49 -27.12 9.08
C PRO A 358 -0.16 -27.83 10.38
N SER A 359 0.46 -27.12 11.31
CA SER A 359 0.86 -27.71 12.58
C SER A 359 0.41 -26.83 13.72
N ARG A 360 0.10 -27.45 14.85
CA ARG A 360 -0.08 -26.77 16.15
C ARG A 360 1.26 -26.23 16.68
N ALA A 361 2.11 -25.70 15.79
CA ALA A 361 3.47 -25.24 16.08
C ALA A 361 3.52 -24.12 17.12
N TYR A 362 2.46 -23.33 17.14
CA TYR A 362 2.31 -22.17 18.00
C TYR A 362 1.13 -22.42 18.92
N GLU A 363 1.44 -22.79 20.16
CA GLU A 363 0.45 -22.98 21.22
C GLU A 363 0.02 -21.63 21.81
N TYR A 364 0.90 -20.62 21.72
CA TYR A 364 0.75 -19.34 22.39
C TYR A 364 0.50 -18.20 21.40
N PHE A 365 -0.30 -17.23 21.82
CA PHE A 365 -0.45 -15.95 21.16
C PHE A 365 -0.44 -14.80 22.18
N TRP A 366 -0.10 -13.61 21.69
CA TRP A 366 -0.19 -12.36 22.42
C TRP A 366 -1.22 -11.46 21.73
N LEU A 367 -2.15 -10.88 22.50
CA LEU A 367 -3.14 -9.93 22.00
C LEU A 367 -3.21 -8.77 23.00
N ASP A 368 -2.98 -7.55 22.52
CA ASP A 368 -2.97 -6.33 23.33
C ASP A 368 -4.22 -6.18 24.23
N SER A 369 -5.40 -6.47 23.69
CA SER A 369 -6.68 -6.38 24.41
C SER A 369 -6.77 -7.32 25.61
N PHE A 370 -5.96 -8.38 25.65
CA PHE A 370 -5.92 -9.36 26.73
C PHE A 370 -4.70 -9.21 27.62
N CYS A 371 -3.56 -8.93 27.01
CA CYS A 371 -2.25 -8.94 27.65
C CYS A 371 -1.87 -7.58 28.24
N ILE A 372 -2.59 -6.51 27.91
CA ILE A 372 -2.40 -5.18 28.48
C ILE A 372 -3.56 -4.86 29.42
N PRO A 373 -3.30 -4.57 30.71
CA PRO A 373 -4.34 -4.18 31.67
C PRO A 373 -5.15 -2.96 31.19
N GLN A 374 -6.48 -3.13 31.09
CA GLN A 374 -7.38 -2.07 30.63
C GLN A 374 -8.01 -1.26 31.78
N ALA A 375 -8.09 -1.85 32.97
CA ALA A 375 -8.73 -1.26 34.14
C ALA A 375 -7.99 0.02 34.59
N VAL A 376 -8.74 1.06 35.00
CA VAL A 376 -8.18 2.38 35.32
C VAL A 376 -7.27 2.31 36.54
N GLU A 377 -7.61 1.46 37.50
CA GLU A 377 -6.85 1.16 38.71
C GLU A 377 -5.48 0.51 38.46
N HIS A 378 -5.23 -0.02 37.26
CA HIS A 378 -3.97 -0.66 36.88
C HIS A 378 -3.20 0.15 35.82
N ALA A 379 -3.31 1.48 35.87
CA ALA A 379 -2.64 2.38 34.95
C ALA A 379 -1.11 2.21 34.94
N ASP A 380 -0.50 1.89 36.08
CA ASP A 380 0.93 1.62 36.21
C ASP A 380 1.34 0.32 35.51
N LEU A 381 0.55 -0.75 35.67
CA LEU A 381 0.77 -2.03 34.99
C LEU A 381 0.54 -1.89 33.49
N ARG A 382 -0.46 -1.09 33.07
CA ARG A 382 -0.69 -0.76 31.67
C ARG A 382 0.52 -0.08 31.05
N SER A 383 1.10 0.92 31.71
CA SER A 383 2.31 1.60 31.22
C SER A 383 3.48 0.61 31.07
N LYS A 384 3.73 -0.23 32.07
CA LYS A 384 4.78 -1.28 32.00
C LYS A 384 4.58 -2.24 30.83
N ALA A 385 3.34 -2.68 30.59
CA ALA A 385 3.03 -3.58 29.49
C ALA A 385 3.21 -2.90 28.12
N ILE A 386 2.80 -1.63 27.99
CA ILE A 386 2.99 -0.82 26.77
C ILE A 386 4.48 -0.60 26.48
N GLU A 387 5.28 -0.29 27.49
CA GLU A 387 6.73 -0.12 27.36
C GLU A 387 7.44 -1.37 26.85
N SER A 388 6.84 -2.55 27.02
CA SER A 388 7.39 -3.84 26.57
C SER A 388 6.92 -4.26 25.16
N MET A 389 6.03 -3.51 24.51
CA MET A 389 5.44 -3.89 23.21
C MET A 389 6.47 -4.07 22.10
N ASN A 390 7.53 -3.27 22.10
CA ASN A 390 8.63 -3.41 21.16
C ASN A 390 9.30 -4.81 21.23
N LEU A 391 9.57 -5.29 22.45
CA LEU A 391 10.16 -6.61 22.69
C LEU A 391 9.21 -7.73 22.31
N ILE A 392 7.90 -7.54 22.54
CA ILE A 392 6.87 -8.51 22.17
C ILE A 392 6.87 -8.73 20.66
N TYR A 393 6.81 -7.65 19.86
CA TYR A 393 6.83 -7.77 18.40
C TYR A 393 8.17 -8.30 17.88
N ALA A 394 9.29 -7.94 18.51
CA ALA A 394 10.62 -8.46 18.17
C ALA A 394 10.78 -9.96 18.46
N ALA A 395 10.20 -10.47 19.56
CA ALA A 395 10.29 -11.86 19.97
C ALA A 395 9.22 -12.77 19.32
N ALA A 396 8.13 -12.20 18.80
CA ALA A 396 7.07 -12.96 18.17
C ALA A 396 7.57 -13.70 16.93
N SER A 397 7.15 -14.95 16.76
CA SER A 397 7.48 -15.73 15.56
C SER A 397 6.82 -15.17 14.31
N HIS A 398 5.60 -14.63 14.46
CA HIS A 398 4.85 -13.92 13.44
C HIS A 398 4.01 -12.83 14.09
N THR A 399 3.74 -11.74 13.36
CA THR A 399 2.68 -10.78 13.70
C THR A 399 1.55 -10.90 12.69
N PHE A 400 0.38 -11.27 13.18
CA PHE A 400 -0.84 -11.32 12.39
C PHE A 400 -1.56 -9.97 12.47
N VAL A 401 -1.83 -9.36 11.33
CA VAL A 401 -2.53 -8.08 11.24
C VAL A 401 -3.96 -8.32 10.81
N PHE A 402 -4.87 -8.22 11.77
CA PHE A 402 -6.30 -8.34 11.56
C PHE A 402 -6.92 -6.97 11.26
N ASP A 403 -7.27 -6.78 10.00
CA ASP A 403 -8.01 -5.63 9.48
C ASP A 403 -9.21 -6.19 8.70
N LYS A 404 -10.45 -5.83 9.10
CA LYS A 404 -11.66 -6.36 8.45
C LYS A 404 -11.76 -5.97 6.98
N GLY A 405 -11.19 -4.84 6.58
CA GLY A 405 -11.11 -4.44 5.18
C GLY A 405 -10.27 -5.43 4.39
N LEU A 406 -9.09 -5.79 4.90
CA LEU A 406 -8.22 -6.79 4.27
C LEU A 406 -8.84 -8.19 4.28
N GLN A 407 -9.50 -8.59 5.36
CA GLN A 407 -10.19 -9.89 5.47
C GLN A 407 -11.36 -10.06 4.49
N ALA A 408 -11.92 -8.95 3.99
CA ALA A 408 -12.96 -8.97 2.97
C ALA A 408 -12.40 -9.10 1.53
N LEU A 409 -11.08 -8.96 1.34
CA LEU A 409 -10.46 -9.03 0.02
C LEU A 409 -10.32 -10.48 -0.43
N ASP A 410 -11.08 -10.86 -1.45
CA ASP A 410 -10.84 -12.10 -2.22
C ASP A 410 -9.77 -11.85 -3.28
N ALA A 411 -8.52 -11.82 -2.85
CA ALA A 411 -7.41 -11.55 -3.74
C ALA A 411 -7.13 -12.68 -4.76
N GLY A 412 -7.72 -13.87 -4.58
CA GLY A 412 -7.27 -15.07 -5.31
C GLY A 412 -8.35 -15.85 -6.06
N ARG A 413 -9.65 -15.60 -5.88
CA ARG A 413 -10.73 -16.52 -6.34
C ARG A 413 -10.42 -17.99 -6.00
N ARG A 414 -9.66 -18.23 -4.93
CA ARG A 414 -9.29 -19.57 -4.51
C ARG A 414 -10.35 -20.01 -3.51
N PRO A 415 -10.94 -21.22 -3.64
CA PRO A 415 -11.91 -21.69 -2.67
C PRO A 415 -11.25 -21.64 -1.30
N ALA A 416 -11.85 -20.85 -0.41
CA ALA A 416 -11.45 -20.72 0.99
C ALA A 416 -11.63 -22.07 1.69
N SER A 417 -10.71 -23.01 1.50
CA SER A 417 -10.80 -24.31 2.15
C SER A 417 -9.99 -24.32 3.44
N LEU A 418 -10.31 -23.42 4.38
CA LEU A 418 -10.09 -23.73 5.80
C LEU A 418 -11.22 -24.65 6.32
N THR A 419 -12.32 -24.79 5.57
CA THR A 419 -13.34 -25.80 5.83
C THR A 419 -12.77 -27.20 5.59
N HIS A 420 -12.54 -27.94 6.68
CA HIS A 420 -12.23 -29.38 6.72
C HIS A 420 -10.95 -29.81 5.98
N GLY A 421 -9.78 -29.47 6.54
CA GLY A 421 -8.51 -30.12 6.18
C GLY A 421 -7.86 -29.67 4.87
N GLY A 422 -8.35 -28.60 4.25
CA GLY A 422 -7.68 -27.97 3.10
C GLY A 422 -6.41 -27.23 3.52
N ARG A 423 -5.42 -27.17 2.61
CA ARG A 423 -4.17 -26.42 2.82
C ARG A 423 -4.42 -24.91 2.69
N PRO A 424 -3.81 -24.06 3.51
CA PRO A 424 -3.89 -22.61 3.33
C PRO A 424 -3.36 -22.25 1.95
N THR A 425 -4.08 -21.39 1.23
CA THR A 425 -3.55 -20.81 -0.02
C THR A 425 -2.80 -19.52 0.31
N TYR A 426 -1.60 -19.37 -0.23
CA TYR A 426 -0.73 -18.22 0.01
C TYR A 426 -0.77 -17.29 -1.18
N TYR A 427 -0.81 -16.00 -0.92
CA TYR A 427 -0.71 -15.00 -1.98
C TYR A 427 0.71 -14.97 -2.53
N SER A 428 0.87 -15.25 -3.83
CA SER A 428 2.14 -15.32 -4.52
C SER A 428 2.46 -13.99 -5.22
N PRO A 429 3.73 -13.57 -5.31
CA PRO A 429 4.11 -12.45 -6.16
C PRO A 429 3.85 -12.66 -7.67
N GLN A 430 3.51 -13.88 -8.12
CA GLN A 430 3.03 -14.11 -9.49
C GLN A 430 1.51 -13.97 -9.64
N ASP A 431 0.77 -13.78 -8.54
CA ASP A 431 -0.68 -13.63 -8.61
C ASP A 431 -1.04 -12.28 -9.25
N GLU A 432 -1.92 -12.36 -10.22
CA GLU A 432 -2.29 -11.27 -11.12
C GLU A 432 -2.83 -10.00 -10.42
N ASN A 433 -3.35 -10.14 -9.19
CA ASN A 433 -3.91 -9.05 -8.37
C ASN A 433 -2.91 -8.44 -7.36
N LEU A 434 -1.60 -8.70 -7.51
CA LEU A 434 -0.60 -8.36 -6.48
C LEU A 434 -0.60 -6.87 -6.15
N LEU A 435 -0.69 -6.03 -7.17
CA LEU A 435 -0.70 -4.58 -7.02
C LEU A 435 -1.93 -4.10 -6.24
N ASP A 436 -3.10 -4.69 -6.49
CA ASP A 436 -4.35 -4.40 -5.78
C ASP A 436 -4.19 -4.75 -4.29
N VAL A 437 -3.66 -5.94 -3.96
CA VAL A 437 -3.43 -6.37 -2.58
C VAL A 437 -2.44 -5.45 -1.86
N VAL A 438 -1.31 -5.12 -2.49
CA VAL A 438 -0.31 -4.21 -1.90
C VAL A 438 -0.91 -2.83 -1.67
N ALA A 439 -1.67 -2.30 -2.62
CA ALA A 439 -2.34 -1.03 -2.50
C ALA A 439 -3.39 -1.03 -1.36
N TYR A 440 -4.15 -2.10 -1.20
CA TYR A 440 -5.09 -2.24 -0.10
C TYR A 440 -4.42 -2.37 1.26
N ILE A 441 -3.32 -3.11 1.38
CA ILE A 441 -2.52 -3.16 2.61
C ILE A 441 -2.04 -1.75 2.96
N TYR A 442 -1.53 -1.02 1.97
CA TYR A 442 -1.02 0.33 2.15
C TYR A 442 -2.11 1.33 2.56
N ALA A 443 -3.34 1.17 2.10
CA ALA A 443 -4.49 2.00 2.49
C ALA A 443 -5.38 1.40 3.58
N SER A 444 -4.93 0.33 4.24
CA SER A 444 -5.67 -0.35 5.31
C SER A 444 -5.78 0.53 6.56
N ASN A 445 -6.75 0.24 7.43
CA ASN A 445 -6.89 0.95 8.70
C ASN A 445 -5.69 0.67 9.62
N TRP A 446 -5.04 -0.48 9.44
CA TRP A 446 -3.78 -0.80 10.10
C TRP A 446 -2.71 0.27 9.83
N MET A 447 -2.57 0.78 8.61
CA MET A 447 -1.54 1.79 8.28
C MET A 447 -1.75 3.15 8.98
N GLY A 448 -2.95 3.42 9.48
CA GLY A 448 -3.27 4.64 10.24
C GLY A 448 -3.08 4.54 11.76
N ARG A 449 -2.59 3.41 12.29
CA ARG A 449 -2.44 3.19 13.74
C ARG A 449 -1.06 3.62 14.26
N ALA A 450 -1.00 3.97 15.55
CA ALA A 450 0.24 4.42 16.19
C ALA A 450 1.32 3.33 16.28
N TRP A 451 0.91 2.06 16.41
CA TRP A 451 1.82 0.92 16.65
C TRP A 451 2.30 0.23 15.37
N THR A 452 1.77 0.61 14.21
CA THR A 452 2.06 0.02 12.90
C THR A 452 3.55 -0.01 12.58
N LEU A 453 4.29 1.04 12.96
CA LEU A 453 5.73 1.08 12.73
C LEU A 453 6.48 0.03 13.56
N GLN A 454 6.14 -0.12 14.84
CA GLN A 454 6.75 -1.11 15.72
C GLN A 454 6.40 -2.52 15.26
N GLU A 455 5.13 -2.77 14.96
CA GLU A 455 4.64 -4.02 14.39
C GLU A 455 5.35 -4.34 13.05
N GLY A 456 5.47 -3.32 12.20
CA GLY A 456 6.07 -3.30 10.87
C GLY A 456 7.55 -3.66 10.81
N ILE A 457 8.34 -3.03 11.69
CA ILE A 457 9.80 -3.10 11.67
C ILE A 457 10.34 -4.20 12.59
N LEU A 458 9.77 -4.35 13.78
CA LEU A 458 10.32 -5.24 14.79
C LEU A 458 9.87 -6.68 14.55
N SER A 459 8.70 -6.90 13.97
CA SER A 459 8.27 -8.24 13.65
C SER A 459 9.08 -8.81 12.48
N GLY A 460 9.72 -9.95 12.70
CA GLY A 460 10.45 -10.64 11.64
C GLY A 460 9.56 -11.12 10.49
N ARG A 461 8.24 -11.30 10.72
CA ARG A 461 7.29 -11.88 9.75
C ARG A 461 5.87 -11.35 9.96
N ILE A 462 5.41 -10.48 9.05
CA ILE A 462 4.04 -9.95 9.07
C ILE A 462 3.14 -10.72 8.11
N VAL A 463 1.96 -11.08 8.61
CA VAL A 463 0.96 -11.85 7.88
C VAL A 463 -0.39 -11.14 7.93
N PHE A 464 -1.02 -10.97 6.77
CA PHE A 464 -2.36 -10.42 6.63
C PHE A 464 -3.33 -11.55 6.27
N PRO A 465 -4.30 -11.88 7.14
CA PRO A 465 -5.43 -12.73 6.77
C PRO A 465 -6.31 -11.99 5.75
N LEU A 466 -6.48 -12.59 4.57
CA LEU A 466 -7.39 -12.15 3.52
C LEU A 466 -8.60 -13.10 3.46
N HIS A 467 -9.52 -12.89 2.52
CA HIS A 467 -10.59 -13.86 2.28
C HIS A 467 -9.98 -15.17 1.73
N GLY A 468 -10.02 -16.24 2.53
CA GLY A 468 -9.58 -17.58 2.11
C GLY A 468 -8.06 -17.76 1.90
N SER A 469 -7.24 -16.76 2.21
CA SER A 469 -5.80 -16.81 1.99
C SER A 469 -5.00 -16.00 3.01
N LEU A 470 -3.67 -16.23 3.04
CA LEU A 470 -2.72 -15.48 3.86
C LEU A 470 -1.74 -14.74 2.95
N ALA A 471 -1.59 -13.43 3.14
CA ALA A 471 -0.59 -12.61 2.46
C ALA A 471 0.57 -12.30 3.40
N TYR A 472 1.77 -12.77 3.05
CA TYR A 472 2.98 -12.53 3.83
C TYR A 472 3.69 -11.30 3.28
N LEU A 473 3.91 -10.27 4.10
CA LEU A 473 4.51 -9.02 3.64
C LEU A 473 5.87 -9.24 2.94
N LYS A 474 6.67 -10.19 3.43
CA LYS A 474 7.96 -10.56 2.84
C LYS A 474 7.84 -11.12 1.42
N LEU A 475 6.75 -11.81 1.11
CA LEU A 475 6.49 -12.39 -0.22
C LEU A 475 5.88 -11.39 -1.20
N LEU A 476 5.32 -10.28 -0.70
CA LEU A 476 4.73 -9.22 -1.52
C LEU A 476 5.77 -8.24 -2.08
N ARG A 477 7.03 -8.30 -1.61
CA ARG A 477 8.13 -7.52 -2.20
C ARG A 477 8.66 -8.27 -3.43
N PRO A 478 8.60 -7.68 -4.64
CA PRO A 478 9.40 -8.19 -5.75
C PRO A 478 10.86 -8.21 -5.30
N HIS A 479 11.59 -9.29 -5.58
CA HIS A 479 13.04 -9.29 -5.43
C HIS A 479 13.60 -8.10 -6.22
N TYR A 480 14.11 -7.09 -5.51
CA TYR A 480 15.13 -6.24 -6.11
C TYR A 480 16.34 -7.15 -6.26
N ASP A 481 16.51 -7.72 -7.45
CA ASP A 481 17.79 -8.24 -7.89
C ASP A 481 18.75 -7.06 -8.01
N GLY A 482 19.30 -6.65 -6.87
CA GLY A 482 20.38 -5.69 -6.72
C GLY A 482 21.42 -6.35 -5.83
N GLY A 483 22.56 -6.67 -6.44
CA GLY A 483 23.69 -7.43 -5.90
C GLY A 483 23.95 -7.38 -4.40
N SER A 484 24.37 -8.54 -3.89
CA SER A 484 25.28 -8.75 -2.76
C SER A 484 25.05 -7.87 -1.52
N GLY A 485 24.58 -8.51 -0.46
CA GLY A 485 24.31 -7.89 0.82
C GLY A 485 25.50 -7.18 1.46
N ASP A 486 25.14 -6.21 2.28
CA ASP A 486 25.83 -5.86 3.52
C ASP A 486 24.77 -5.25 4.44
N PHE A 487 24.36 -6.04 5.44
CA PHE A 487 23.88 -5.58 6.74
C PHE A 487 24.39 -6.54 7.79
#